data_AF-A0A967SFI8-F1
#
_entry.id   AF-A0A967SFI8-F1
#
_cell.length_a   1.000
_cell.length_b   1.000
_cell.length_c   1.000
_cell.angle_alpha   90.00
_cell.angle_beta   90.00
_cell.angle_gamma   90.00
#
_symmetry.space_group_name_H-M   'P 1'
#
loop_
_entity.id
_entity.type
_entity.pdbx_description
1 polymer ?
#
loop_
_entity_poly.entity_id
_entity_poly.type
_entity_poly.pdbx_seq_one_letter_code
_entity_poly.pdbx_strand_id
1 'polypeptide(L)'
;MGETERTRERRPGAVRGTDLEPYTGLNWVATLFKAAAVFVFVALAARFVADLRMVGTSALSALLGETARTAVLAVVLWGSGDLVRLLVDMGHDLRAQRILLVRLLGRTPKRVRPDGSVDTDPDEEAEELNISGGSEEGSQPAA
;
A
#
# COMPACT_ATOMS: atom_id res chain seq x y z
N MET A 1 41.33 -30.10 -1.33
CA MET A 1 39.99 -30.14 -1.95
C MET A 1 39.01 -30.11 -0.79
N GLY A 2 38.41 -29.00 -0.38
CA GLY A 2 37.85 -27.89 -1.13
C GLY A 2 36.36 -27.82 -0.79
N GLU A 3 36.03 -27.76 0.49
CA GLU A 3 34.66 -27.67 1.02
C GLU A 3 34.13 -26.26 0.72
N THR A 4 33.38 -26.12 -0.37
CA THR A 4 32.57 -24.92 -0.60
C THR A 4 31.26 -25.07 0.16
N GLU A 5 31.30 -24.79 1.46
CA GLU A 5 30.11 -24.40 2.22
C GLU A 5 29.54 -23.14 1.56
N ARG A 6 28.48 -23.30 0.77
CA ARG A 6 27.63 -22.19 0.38
C ARG A 6 26.84 -21.77 1.62
N THR A 7 27.43 -20.87 2.39
CA THR A 7 26.74 -20.05 3.37
C THR A 7 25.62 -19.30 2.64
N ARG A 8 24.43 -19.90 2.66
CA ARG A 8 23.19 -19.25 2.25
C ARG A 8 22.95 -18.16 3.27
N GLU A 9 23.48 -16.96 3.00
CA GLU A 9 23.14 -15.73 3.71
C GLU A 9 21.61 -15.66 3.83
N ARG A 10 21.11 -16.04 5.00
CA ARG A 10 19.74 -15.76 5.41
C ARG A 10 19.70 -14.26 5.62
N ARG A 11 19.47 -13.49 4.56
CA ARG A 11 19.15 -12.06 4.66
C ARG A 11 17.97 -11.93 5.63
N PRO A 12 18.17 -11.41 6.85
CA PRO A 12 17.08 -11.21 7.79
C PRO A 12 16.33 -9.96 7.32
N GLY A 13 15.31 -10.17 6.51
CA GLY A 13 14.55 -9.05 5.92
C GLY A 13 13.65 -9.42 4.73
N ALA A 14 13.73 -10.65 4.20
CA ALA A 14 12.82 -11.07 3.14
C ALA A 14 11.40 -11.29 3.70
N VAL A 15 10.57 -10.25 3.63
CA VAL A 15 9.11 -10.38 3.79
C VAL A 15 8.64 -11.41 2.77
N ARG A 16 8.06 -12.52 3.24
CA ARG A 16 7.50 -13.53 2.34
C ARG A 16 6.30 -12.90 1.63
N GLY A 17 6.33 -12.88 0.30
CA GLY A 17 5.24 -12.37 -0.54
C GLY A 17 3.87 -13.03 -0.26
N THR A 18 3.85 -14.15 0.44
CA THR A 18 2.64 -14.88 0.88
C THR A 18 1.89 -14.23 2.04
N ASP A 19 2.49 -13.32 2.82
CA ASP A 19 1.80 -12.56 3.89
C ASP A 19 1.14 -11.27 3.38
N LEU A 20 1.34 -10.96 2.10
CA LEU A 20 0.69 -9.84 1.43
C LEU A 20 -0.62 -10.36 0.87
N GLU A 21 -1.69 -10.18 1.64
CA GLU A 21 -3.05 -10.40 1.18
C GLU A 21 -3.25 -9.67 -0.16
N PRO A 22 -3.48 -10.40 -1.26
CA PRO A 22 -3.63 -9.76 -2.55
C PRO A 22 -4.98 -9.05 -2.53
N TYR A 23 -4.97 -7.72 -2.40
CA TYR A 23 -6.15 -6.87 -2.57
C TYR A 23 -6.61 -6.92 -4.04
N THR A 24 -7.15 -8.07 -4.45
CA THR A 24 -7.58 -8.36 -5.81
C THR A 24 -8.74 -7.44 -6.22
N GLY A 25 -9.54 -7.00 -5.25
CA GLY A 25 -10.62 -6.03 -5.46
C GLY A 25 -10.13 -4.64 -5.89
N LEU A 26 -8.94 -4.20 -5.46
CA LEU A 26 -8.43 -2.87 -5.77
C LEU A 26 -7.87 -2.78 -7.20
N ASN A 27 -7.29 -3.88 -7.70
CA ASN A 27 -6.87 -4.00 -9.10
C ASN A 27 -8.05 -4.00 -10.09
N TRP A 28 -9.23 -4.42 -9.62
CA TRP A 28 -10.46 -4.37 -10.41
C TRP A 28 -10.90 -2.93 -10.71
N VAL A 29 -10.77 -2.02 -9.74
CA VAL A 29 -11.11 -0.60 -9.90
C VAL A 29 -10.24 0.06 -10.96
N ALA A 30 -8.93 -0.18 -10.95
CA ALA A 30 -8.02 0.31 -11.98
C ALA A 30 -8.39 -0.21 -13.38
N THR A 31 -8.83 -1.48 -13.45
CA THR A 31 -9.24 -2.11 -14.71
C THR A 31 -10.56 -1.51 -15.22
N LEU A 32 -11.50 -1.20 -14.32
CA LEU A 32 -12.76 -0.55 -14.63
C LEU A 32 -12.55 0.85 -15.20
N PHE A 33 -11.68 1.66 -14.58
CA PHE A 33 -11.33 3.00 -15.07
C PHE A 33 -10.68 2.94 -16.45
N LYS A 34 -9.78 1.97 -16.67
CA LYS A 34 -9.15 1.77 -17.98
C LYS A 34 -10.17 1.35 -19.05
N ALA A 35 -11.12 0.48 -18.72
CA ALA A 35 -12.19 0.08 -19.62
C ALA A 35 -13.11 1.27 -19.96
N ALA A 36 -13.47 2.09 -18.97
CA ALA A 36 -14.25 3.31 -19.19
C ALA A 36 -13.50 4.30 -20.09
N ALA A 37 -12.18 4.47 -19.91
CA ALA A 37 -11.36 5.31 -20.77
C ALA A 37 -11.34 4.82 -22.22
N VAL A 38 -11.18 3.52 -22.46
CA VAL A 38 -11.29 2.93 -23.80
C VAL A 38 -12.67 3.18 -24.39
N PHE A 39 -13.74 2.97 -23.60
CA PHE A 39 -15.11 3.19 -24.05
C PHE A 39 -15.35 4.65 -24.47
N VAL A 40 -14.92 5.62 -23.65
CA VAL A 40 -15.02 7.05 -23.97
C VAL A 40 -14.18 7.40 -25.20
N PHE A 41 -12.99 6.82 -25.35
CA PHE A 41 -12.15 7.06 -26.53
C PHE A 41 -12.82 6.55 -27.83
N VAL A 42 -13.43 5.36 -27.79
CA VAL A 42 -14.20 4.83 -28.93
C VAL A 42 -15.42 5.69 -29.23
N ALA A 43 -16.15 6.11 -28.19
CA ALA A 43 -17.29 7.02 -28.33
C ALA A 43 -16.88 8.37 -28.94
N LEU A 44 -15.73 8.91 -28.53
CA LEU A 44 -15.15 10.13 -29.08
C LEU A 44 -14.82 9.97 -30.56
N ALA A 45 -14.17 8.86 -30.95
CA ALA A 45 -13.84 8.59 -32.34
C ALA A 45 -15.11 8.46 -33.21
N ALA A 46 -16.12 7.71 -32.74
CA ALA A 46 -17.40 7.56 -33.43
C ALA A 46 -18.12 8.91 -33.58
N ARG A 47 -18.13 9.71 -32.52
CA ARG A 47 -18.73 11.04 -32.53
C ARG A 47 -17.99 11.99 -33.47
N PHE A 48 -16.67 11.99 -33.45
CA PHE A 48 -15.87 12.83 -34.35
C PHE A 48 -16.19 12.53 -35.82
N VAL A 49 -16.32 11.26 -36.18
CA VAL A 49 -16.72 10.85 -37.54
C VAL A 49 -18.15 11.29 -37.87
N ALA A 50 -19.09 11.15 -36.93
CA ALA A 50 -20.48 11.58 -37.13
C ALA A 50 -20.59 13.10 -37.32
N ASP A 51 -19.91 13.89 -36.47
CA ASP A 51 -19.93 15.35 -36.51
C ASP A 51 -19.27 15.86 -37.80
N LEU A 52 -18.19 15.21 -38.27
CA LEU A 52 -17.54 15.54 -39.53
C LEU A 52 -18.45 15.29 -40.75
N ARG A 53 -19.28 14.24 -40.69
CA ARG A 53 -20.25 13.91 -41.76
C ARG A 53 -21.46 14.84 -41.77
N MET A 54 -21.93 15.30 -40.61
CA MET A 54 -23.14 16.11 -40.46
C MET A 54 -22.89 17.60 -40.73
N VAL A 55 -21.84 18.18 -40.15
CA VAL A 55 -21.63 19.64 -40.14
C VAL A 55 -20.63 20.09 -41.22
N GLY A 56 -19.70 19.21 -41.60
CA GLY A 56 -18.64 19.55 -42.55
C GLY A 56 -17.65 20.59 -42.01
N THR A 57 -16.88 21.24 -42.90
CA THR A 57 -15.80 22.18 -42.53
C THR A 57 -16.28 23.57 -42.10
N SER A 58 -17.58 23.83 -42.16
CA SER A 58 -18.19 25.16 -41.91
C SER A 58 -18.11 25.61 -40.44
N ALA A 59 -17.99 24.67 -39.49
CA ALA A 59 -17.91 24.94 -38.06
C ALA A 59 -16.68 24.28 -37.40
N LEU A 60 -15.57 24.16 -38.15
CA LEU A 60 -14.40 23.38 -37.75
C LEU A 60 -13.84 23.79 -36.37
N SER A 61 -13.86 25.09 -36.04
CA SER A 61 -13.40 25.61 -34.75
C SER A 61 -14.27 25.19 -33.57
N ALA A 62 -15.60 25.14 -33.75
CA ALA A 62 -16.53 24.66 -32.73
C ALA A 62 -16.41 23.14 -32.53
N LEU A 63 -16.31 22.37 -33.62
CA LEU A 63 -16.07 20.93 -33.55
C LEU A 63 -14.75 20.60 -32.85
N LEU A 64 -13.68 21.34 -33.14
CA LEU A 64 -12.37 21.14 -32.50
C LEU A 64 -12.43 21.42 -31.00
N GLY A 65 -13.14 22.46 -30.57
CA GLY A 65 -13.28 22.79 -29.15
C GLY A 65 -14.00 21.69 -28.36
N GLU A 66 -15.12 21.20 -28.88
CA GLU A 66 -15.90 20.12 -28.26
C GLU A 66 -15.12 18.79 -28.25
N THR A 67 -14.48 18.46 -29.37
CA THR A 67 -13.66 17.24 -29.51
C THR A 67 -12.43 17.30 -28.60
N ALA A 68 -11.75 18.45 -28.50
CA ALA A 68 -10.61 18.62 -27.62
C ALA A 68 -11.01 18.45 -26.15
N ARG A 69 -12.14 19.02 -25.72
CA ARG A 69 -12.64 18.86 -24.34
C ARG A 69 -12.89 17.40 -24.00
N THR A 70 -13.56 16.67 -24.89
CA THR A 70 -13.85 15.25 -24.70
C THR A 70 -12.58 14.38 -24.81
N ALA A 71 -11.63 14.75 -25.66
CA ALA A 71 -10.31 14.10 -25.75
C ALA A 71 -9.51 14.26 -24.46
N VAL A 72 -9.45 15.46 -23.89
CA VAL A 72 -8.80 15.71 -22.59
C VAL A 72 -9.46 14.85 -21.51
N LEU A 73 -10.79 14.78 -21.48
CA LEU A 73 -11.51 13.91 -20.55
C LEU A 73 -11.10 12.44 -20.71
N ALA A 74 -10.97 11.94 -21.94
CA ALA A 74 -10.52 10.57 -22.21
C ALA A 74 -9.09 10.32 -21.71
N VAL A 75 -8.17 11.26 -21.94
CA VAL A 75 -6.77 11.16 -21.48
C VAL A 75 -6.68 11.21 -19.95
N VAL A 76 -7.42 12.12 -19.30
CA VAL A 76 -7.49 12.21 -17.84
C VAL A 76 -8.05 10.93 -17.24
N LEU A 77 -9.09 10.36 -17.85
CA LEU A 77 -9.69 9.10 -17.42
C LEU A 77 -8.70 7.93 -17.57
N TRP A 78 -7.92 7.92 -18.65
CA TRP A 78 -6.84 6.96 -18.86
C TRP A 78 -5.74 7.08 -17.81
N GLY A 79 -5.24 8.30 -17.59
CA GLY A 79 -4.21 8.60 -16.59
C GLY A 79 -4.68 8.30 -15.17
N SER A 80 -5.96 8.51 -14.85
CA SER A 80 -6.53 8.15 -13.56
C SER A 80 -6.50 6.63 -13.33
N GLY A 81 -6.78 5.83 -14.37
CA GLY A 81 -6.65 4.37 -14.29
C GLY A 81 -5.21 3.90 -14.04
N ASP A 82 -4.23 4.59 -14.62
CA ASP A 82 -2.81 4.32 -14.39
C ASP A 82 -2.35 4.76 -12.99
N LEU A 83 -2.80 5.94 -12.54
CA LEU A 83 -2.54 6.46 -11.20
C LEU A 83 -3.06 5.53 -10.10
N VAL A 84 -4.24 4.94 -10.28
CA VAL A 84 -4.77 3.96 -9.31
C VAL A 84 -3.86 2.73 -9.23
N ARG A 85 -3.31 2.24 -10.35
CA ARG A 85 -2.37 1.10 -10.33
C ARG A 85 -1.12 1.45 -9.53
N LEU A 86 -0.54 2.62 -9.79
CA LEU A 86 0.62 3.11 -9.05
C LEU A 86 0.33 3.25 -7.54
N LEU A 87 -0.87 3.72 -7.18
CA LEU A 87 -1.26 3.86 -5.78
C LEU A 87 -1.43 2.51 -5.08
N VAL A 88 -1.92 1.49 -5.80
CA VAL A 88 -2.00 0.11 -5.30
C VAL A 88 -0.61 -0.44 -5.01
N ASP A 89 0.32 -0.27 -5.96
CA ASP A 89 1.71 -0.71 -5.79
C ASP A 89 2.37 0.01 -4.60
N MET A 90 2.13 1.31 -4.46
CA MET A 90 2.63 2.09 -3.31
C MET A 90 2.04 1.64 -1.96
N GLY A 91 0.78 1.21 -1.94
CA GLY A 91 0.15 0.66 -0.73
C GLY A 91 0.84 -0.60 -0.23
N HIS A 92 1.38 -1.41 -1.14
CA HIS A 92 2.17 -2.59 -0.83
C HIS A 92 3.51 -2.22 -0.17
N ASP A 93 4.22 -1.24 -0.75
CA ASP A 93 5.51 -0.75 -0.26
C ASP A 93 5.39 -0.12 1.14
N LEU A 94 4.33 0.64 1.39
CA LEU A 94 4.05 1.22 2.71
C LEU A 94 3.81 0.16 3.78
N ARG A 95 3.11 -0.93 3.44
CA ARG A 95 2.86 -2.04 4.37
C ARG A 95 4.15 -2.81 4.67
N ALA A 96 4.97 -3.05 3.64
CA ALA A 96 6.29 -3.67 3.80
C ALA A 96 7.23 -2.81 4.68
N GLN A 97 7.24 -1.50 4.47
CA GLN A 97 7.99 -0.55 5.29
C GLN A 97 7.55 -0.59 6.76
N ARG A 98 6.24 -0.64 7.04
CA ARG A 98 5.73 -0.72 8.43
C ARG A 98 6.23 -1.98 9.14
N ILE A 99 6.23 -3.12 8.47
CA ILE A 99 6.72 -4.39 9.03
C ILE A 99 8.24 -4.31 9.31
N LEU A 100 9.01 -3.71 8.40
CA LEU A 100 10.44 -3.50 8.60
C LEU A 100 10.73 -2.55 9.76
N LEU A 101 9.98 -1.46 9.87
CA LEU A 101 10.16 -0.44 10.91
C LEU A 101 9.90 -1.03 12.31
N VAL A 102 8.81 -1.80 12.46
CA VAL A 102 8.49 -2.50 13.72
C VAL A 102 9.60 -3.48 14.10
N ARG A 103 10.13 -4.24 13.13
CA ARG A 103 11.25 -5.17 13.38
C ARG A 103 12.55 -4.47 13.74
N LEU A 104 12.82 -3.30 13.16
CA LEU A 104 14.00 -2.51 13.47
C LEU A 104 13.88 -1.87 14.85
N LEU A 105 12.70 -1.36 15.19
CA LEU A 105 12.41 -0.77 16.49
C LEU A 105 12.60 -1.80 17.60
N GLY A 106 12.05 -3.02 17.45
CA GLY A 106 12.25 -4.11 18.43
C GLY A 106 13.70 -4.62 18.53
N ARG A 107 14.58 -4.26 17.59
CA ARG A 107 16.02 -4.60 17.63
C ARG A 107 16.88 -3.46 18.18
N THR A 108 16.31 -2.28 18.38
CA THR A 108 17.04 -1.15 18.94
C THR A 108 17.28 -1.44 20.42
N PRO A 109 18.54 -1.54 20.88
CA PRO A 109 18.82 -1.87 22.27
C PRO A 109 18.23 -0.80 23.18
N LYS A 110 17.48 -1.21 24.22
CA LYS A 110 16.95 -0.30 25.23
C LYS A 110 18.10 0.54 25.78
N ARG A 111 17.91 1.86 25.79
CA ARG A 111 18.95 2.78 26.26
C ARG A 111 19.02 2.64 27.78
N VAL A 112 20.13 2.14 28.28
CA VAL A 112 20.42 2.12 29.72
C VAL A 112 20.75 3.56 30.13
N ARG A 113 19.96 4.13 31.04
CA ARG A 113 20.22 5.45 31.60
C ARG A 113 21.45 5.43 32.51
N PRO A 114 22.09 6.59 32.73
CA PRO A 114 23.25 6.69 33.61
C PRO A 114 22.96 6.35 35.09
N ASP A 115 21.69 6.26 35.48
CA ASP A 115 21.25 5.77 36.80
C ASP A 115 21.08 4.23 36.86
N GLY A 116 21.35 3.52 35.76
CA GLY A 116 21.21 2.06 35.66
C GLY A 116 19.80 1.58 35.33
N SER A 117 18.81 2.48 35.22
CA SER A 117 17.47 2.12 34.76
C SER A 117 17.47 1.86 33.25
N VAL A 118 16.73 0.84 32.83
CA VAL A 118 16.53 0.53 31.41
C VAL A 118 15.25 1.26 31.00
N ASP A 119 15.29 2.13 29.96
CA ASP A 119 14.05 2.70 29.38
C ASP A 119 13.18 1.53 28.90
N THR A 120 12.23 1.13 29.74
CA THR A 120 11.28 0.05 29.54
C THR A 120 9.96 0.69 29.13
N ASP A 121 9.24 0.06 28.20
CA ASP A 121 7.95 0.58 27.73
C ASP A 121 7.01 0.65 28.95
N PRO A 122 6.30 1.76 29.22
CA PRO A 122 5.42 1.88 30.40
C PRO A 122 4.33 0.79 30.48
N ASP A 123 4.03 0.16 29.35
CA ASP A 123 3.10 -0.97 29.27
C ASP A 123 3.71 -2.28 29.82
N GLU A 124 5.03 -2.49 29.74
CA GLU A 124 5.73 -3.65 30.35
C GLU A 124 5.88 -3.49 31.87
N GLU A 125 6.12 -2.26 32.36
CA GLU A 125 6.22 -1.99 33.81
C GLU A 125 4.88 -2.27 34.53
N ALA A 126 3.76 -1.95 33.89
CA ALA A 126 2.42 -2.23 34.42
C ALA A 126 2.09 -3.73 34.49
N GLU A 127 2.62 -4.53 33.56
CA GLU A 127 2.44 -6.00 33.55
C GLU A 127 3.33 -6.70 34.59
N GLU A 128 4.60 -6.29 34.74
CA GLU A 128 5.49 -6.84 35.78
C GLU A 128 5.00 -6.52 37.20
N LEU A 129 4.47 -5.31 37.44
CA LEU A 129 3.88 -4.94 38.73
C LEU A 129 2.63 -5.77 39.06
N ASN A 130 1.83 -6.12 38.05
CA ASN A 130 0.62 -6.93 38.24
C ASN A 130 0.95 -8.42 38.49
N ILE A 131 2.01 -8.94 37.87
CA ILE A 131 2.50 -10.32 38.10
C ILE A 131 3.16 -10.45 39.48
N SER A 132 3.88 -9.43 39.95
CA SER A 132 4.52 -9.44 41.27
C SER A 132 3.53 -9.28 42.44
N GLY A 133 2.32 -8.75 42.20
CA GLY A 133 1.29 -8.56 43.23
C GLY A 133 0.37 -9.77 43.47
N GLY A 134 0.44 -10.81 42.64
CA GLY A 134 -0.56 -11.89 42.62
C GLY A 134 -0.23 -13.20 43.36
N SER A 135 0.89 -13.29 44.09
CA SER A 135 1.35 -14.58 44.68
C SER A 135 1.27 -14.70 46.22
N GLU A 136 0.59 -13.77 46.92
CA GLU A 136 0.46 -13.83 48.39
C GLU A 136 -0.99 -13.98 48.88
N GLU A 137 -1.77 -14.93 48.35
CA GLU A 137 -2.97 -15.41 49.04
C GLU A 137 -3.07 -16.93 48.96
N GLY A 138 -2.84 -17.60 50.10
CA GLY A 138 -3.25 -18.99 50.25
C GLY A 138 -2.34 -19.88 51.10
N SER A 139 -2.08 -19.54 52.36
CA SER A 139 -1.71 -20.55 53.36
C SER A 139 -2.03 -20.09 54.78
N GLN A 140 -3.31 -20.15 55.16
CA GLN A 140 -3.70 -20.22 56.58
C GLN A 140 -3.80 -21.70 56.99
N PRO A 141 -3.07 -22.14 58.03
CA PRO A 141 -3.32 -23.45 58.64
C PRO A 141 -4.52 -23.33 59.59
N ALA A 142 -5.54 -24.15 59.35
CA ALA A 142 -6.60 -24.41 60.31
C ALA A 142 -6.06 -25.29 61.44
N ALA A 143 -6.46 -24.93 62.66
CA ALA A 143 -6.05 -25.51 63.94
C ALA A 143 -6.44 -26.98 64.15
#